data_AF-A0A918F1D5-F1
#
_entry.id   AF-A0A918F1D5-F1
#
_cell.length_a   1.000
_cell.length_b   1.000
_cell.length_c   1.000
_cell.angle_alpha   90.00
_cell.angle_beta   90.00
_cell.angle_gamma   90.00
#
_symmetry.space_group_name_H-M   'P 1'
#
loop_
_entity.id
_entity.type
_entity.pdbx_description
1 polymer ?
#
loop_
_entity_poly.entity_id
_entity_poly.type
_entity_poly.pdbx_seq_one_letter_code
_entity_poly.pdbx_strand_id
1 'polypeptide(L)'
;MNYAASLAVVVLLTFFFPLAVRVGMSYDVSRSSVVTTMLAILIFVAATVFIRWQVARTREASATLELARAQVNREPDNPRAYYVQGEHLAGLLLRLGRRREAAAVIDRYASLGGARESEITALRELLMQAERRQKRGS
;
A
#
# COMPACT_ATOMS: atom_id res chain seq x y z
N MET A 1 -4.69 14.67 6.07
CA MET A 1 -5.09 13.72 7.13
C MET A 1 -5.74 12.52 6.47
N ASN A 2 -5.22 11.31 6.68
CA ASN A 2 -5.76 10.08 6.07
C ASN A 2 -7.00 9.62 6.85
N TYR A 3 -8.19 10.01 6.40
CA TYR A 3 -9.48 9.65 7.00
C TYR A 3 -9.67 8.13 7.16
N ALA A 4 -9.09 7.32 6.27
CA ALA A 4 -9.12 5.87 6.35
C ALA A 4 -8.34 5.31 7.56
N ALA A 5 -7.22 5.95 7.94
CA ALA A 5 -6.41 5.52 9.07
C ALA A 5 -7.10 5.85 10.41
N SER A 6 -7.70 7.04 10.51
CA SER A 6 -8.52 7.40 11.68
C SER A 6 -9.74 6.49 11.82
N LEU A 7 -10.39 6.14 10.71
CA LEU A 7 -11.56 5.26 10.74
C LEU A 7 -11.18 3.83 11.16
N ALA A 8 -10.05 3.30 10.69
CA ALA A 8 -9.53 2.00 11.13
C ALA A 8 -9.21 1.98 12.64
N VAL A 9 -8.62 3.05 13.16
CA VAL A 9 -8.32 3.17 14.61
C VAL A 9 -9.61 3.25 15.43
N VAL A 10 -10.62 4.00 14.97
CA VAL A 10 -11.93 4.09 15.65
C VAL A 10 -12.65 2.75 15.64
N VAL A 11 -12.66 2.03 14.52
CA VAL A 11 -13.27 0.68 14.43
C VAL A 11 -12.55 -0.29 15.36
N LEU A 12 -11.21 -0.27 15.41
CA LEU A 12 -10.43 -1.10 16.31
C LEU A 12 -10.77 -0.80 17.78
N LEU A 13 -10.79 0.48 18.17
CA LEU A 13 -11.16 0.90 19.53
C LEU A 13 -12.59 0.47 19.90
N THR A 14 -13.54 0.63 18.97
CA THR A 14 -14.95 0.31 19.23
C THR A 14 -15.18 -1.19 19.42
N PHE A 15 -14.37 -2.04 18.77
CA PHE A 15 -14.45 -3.50 18.92
C PHE A 15 -13.73 -4.00 20.18
N PHE A 16 -12.54 -3.46 20.47
CA PHE A 16 -11.71 -3.95 21.57
C PHE A 16 -12.09 -3.37 22.93
N PHE A 17 -12.67 -2.17 22.98
CA PHE A 17 -13.09 -1.52 24.22
C PHE A 17 -14.16 -2.32 25.00
N PRO A 18 -15.31 -2.72 24.40
CA PRO A 18 -16.32 -3.49 25.12
C PRO A 18 -15.82 -4.89 25.48
N LEU A 19 -14.94 -5.49 24.67
CA LEU A 19 -14.31 -6.78 24.96
C LEU A 19 -13.41 -6.68 26.20
N ALA A 20 -12.59 -5.64 26.29
CA ALA A 20 -11.72 -5.38 27.43
C ALA A 20 -12.54 -5.13 28.72
N VAL A 21 -13.64 -4.37 28.63
CA VAL A 21 -14.54 -4.12 29.76
C VAL A 21 -15.23 -5.41 30.23
N ARG A 22 -15.67 -6.26 29.31
CA ARG A 22 -16.37 -7.51 29.64
C ARG A 22 -15.47 -8.54 30.29
N VAL A 23 -14.21 -8.64 29.83
CA VAL A 23 -13.18 -9.49 30.45
C VAL A 23 -12.80 -8.97 31.84
N GLY A 24 -12.73 -7.65 32.01
CA GLY A 24 -12.46 -7.02 33.32
C GLY A 24 -13.55 -7.29 34.36
N MET A 25 -14.81 -7.40 33.96
CA MET A 25 -15.93 -7.68 34.88
C MET A 25 -16.07 -9.15 35.28
N SER A 26 -15.44 -10.09 34.56
CA SER A 26 -15.62 -11.54 34.78
C SER A 26 -14.49 -12.20 35.59
N TYR A 27 -13.40 -11.48 35.86
CA TYR A 27 -12.26 -11.99 36.63
C TYR A 27 -11.97 -11.11 37.84
N ASP A 28 -12.14 -11.70 39.02
CA ASP A 28 -11.97 -11.08 40.34
C ASP A 28 -10.61 -10.33 40.50
N VAL A 29 -10.67 -9.18 41.16
CA VAL A 29 -9.93 -7.95 40.81
C VAL A 29 -8.39 -8.00 41.04
N SER A 30 -7.88 -9.00 41.77
CA SER A 30 -6.48 -9.03 42.22
C SER A 30 -5.47 -9.69 41.27
N ARG A 31 -5.87 -10.67 40.44
CA ARG A 31 -5.00 -11.27 39.39
C ARG A 31 -5.30 -10.70 37.99
N SER A 32 -6.53 -10.22 37.80
CA SER A 32 -7.03 -9.69 36.53
C SER A 32 -6.36 -8.38 36.12
N SER A 33 -5.97 -7.52 37.08
CA SER A 33 -5.32 -6.24 36.78
C SER A 33 -3.98 -6.38 36.07
N VAL A 34 -3.17 -7.37 36.45
CA VAL A 34 -1.88 -7.65 35.78
C VAL A 34 -2.13 -8.19 34.37
N VAL A 35 -3.06 -9.12 34.21
CA VAL A 35 -3.36 -9.73 32.90
C VAL A 35 -3.94 -8.70 31.93
N THR A 36 -4.88 -7.87 32.38
CA THR A 36 -5.51 -6.82 31.55
C THR A 36 -4.52 -5.72 31.20
N THR A 37 -3.67 -5.30 32.13
CA THR A 37 -2.62 -4.30 31.88
C THR A 37 -1.57 -4.86 30.92
N MET A 38 -1.17 -6.12 31.09
CA MET A 38 -0.20 -6.79 30.20
C MET A 38 -0.78 -7.01 28.79
N LEU A 39 -2.07 -7.35 28.68
CA LEU A 39 -2.77 -7.45 27.40
C LEU A 39 -2.90 -6.08 26.72
N ALA A 40 -3.24 -5.02 27.47
CA ALA A 40 -3.33 -3.66 26.96
C ALA A 40 -1.96 -3.17 26.44
N ILE A 41 -0.88 -3.43 27.20
CA ILE A 41 0.49 -3.13 26.76
C ILE A 41 0.84 -3.93 25.50
N LEU A 42 0.50 -5.22 25.45
CA LEU A 42 0.81 -6.07 24.30
C LEU A 42 0.07 -5.61 23.04
N ILE A 43 -1.22 -5.27 23.15
CA ILE A 43 -1.99 -4.70 22.05
C ILE A 43 -1.42 -3.35 21.63
N PHE A 44 -1.02 -2.51 22.59
CA PHE A 44 -0.43 -1.20 22.30
C PHE A 44 0.91 -1.32 21.57
N VAL A 45 1.78 -2.24 22.00
CA VAL A 45 3.06 -2.52 21.33
C VAL A 45 2.82 -3.10 19.94
N ALA A 46 1.92 -4.07 19.81
CA ALA A 46 1.57 -4.67 18.52
C ALA A 46 1.03 -3.63 17.54
N ALA A 47 0.12 -2.75 17.99
CA ALA A 47 -0.40 -1.65 17.19
C ALA A 47 0.70 -0.67 16.77
N THR A 48 1.61 -0.32 17.68
CA THR A 48 2.73 0.58 17.39
C THR A 48 3.68 -0.01 16.36
N VAL A 49 4.04 -1.28 16.50
CA VAL A 49 4.88 -2.00 15.54
C VAL A 49 4.19 -2.11 14.19
N PHE A 50 2.89 -2.45 14.17
CA PHE A 50 2.10 -2.55 12.95
C PHE A 50 2.02 -1.23 12.19
N ILE A 51 1.73 -0.13 12.90
CA ILE A 51 1.68 1.21 12.31
C ILE A 51 3.06 1.61 11.77
N ARG A 52 4.14 1.41 12.54
CA ARG A 52 5.50 1.70 12.08
C ARG A 52 5.85 0.91 10.83
N TRP A 53 5.55 -0.39 10.80
CA TRP A 53 5.80 -1.25 9.66
C TRP A 53 4.99 -0.82 8.42
N GLN A 54 3.70 -0.54 8.60
CA GLN A 54 2.83 -0.06 7.52
C GLN A 54 3.32 1.27 6.95
N VAL A 55 3.73 2.21 7.81
CA VAL A 55 4.26 3.51 7.40
C VAL A 55 5.62 3.36 6.69
N ALA A 56 6.53 2.55 7.22
CA ALA A 56 7.83 2.30 6.60
C ALA A 56 7.67 1.70 5.20
N ARG A 57 6.85 0.66 5.07
CA ARG A 57 6.54 0.02 3.78
C ARG A 57 5.92 0.97 2.77
N THR A 58 5.03 1.85 3.23
CA THR A 58 4.40 2.85 2.36
C THR A 58 5.41 3.90 1.91
N ARG A 59 6.30 4.35 2.81
CA ARG A 59 7.36 5.33 2.52
C ARG A 59 8.35 4.80 1.49
N GLU A 60 8.81 3.56 1.63
CA GLU A 60 9.72 2.93 0.67
C GLU A 60 9.10 2.85 -0.72
N ALA A 61 7.84 2.40 -0.82
CA ALA A 61 7.16 2.31 -2.10
C ALA A 61 6.92 3.68 -2.76
N SER A 62 6.65 4.72 -1.95
CA SER A 62 6.55 6.10 -2.48
C SER A 62 7.90 6.66 -2.92
N ALA A 63 8.97 6.38 -2.18
CA ALA A 63 10.31 6.88 -2.50
C ALA A 63 10.81 6.32 -3.83
N THR A 64 10.64 5.02 -4.07
CA THR A 64 11.01 4.38 -5.35
C THR A 64 10.21 4.96 -6.52
N LEU A 65 8.93 5.26 -6.31
CA LEU A 65 8.08 5.87 -7.32
C LEU A 65 8.47 7.34 -7.61
N GLU A 66 8.85 8.11 -6.59
CA GLU A 66 9.36 9.47 -6.77
C GLU A 66 10.66 9.49 -7.56
N LEU A 67 11.59 8.58 -7.26
CA LEU A 67 12.83 8.42 -8.04
C LEU A 67 12.55 8.06 -9.50
N ALA A 68 11.63 7.11 -9.73
CA ALA A 68 11.25 6.71 -11.08
C ALA A 68 10.60 7.84 -11.88
N ARG A 69 9.77 8.66 -11.24
CA ARG A 69 9.21 9.86 -11.87
C ARG A 69 10.27 10.90 -12.16
N ALA A 70 11.18 11.15 -11.23
CA ALA A 70 12.25 12.09 -11.43
C ALA A 70 13.15 11.66 -12.60
N GLN A 71 13.42 10.37 -12.76
CA GLN A 71 14.17 9.82 -13.87
C GLN A 71 13.45 10.01 -15.21
N VAL A 72 12.18 9.64 -15.31
CA VAL A 72 11.37 9.85 -16.53
C VAL A 72 11.23 11.33 -16.86
N ASN A 73 11.11 12.22 -15.87
CA ASN A 73 11.02 13.65 -16.10
C ASN A 73 12.33 14.27 -16.63
N ARG A 74 13.49 13.69 -16.30
CA ARG A 74 14.78 14.14 -16.84
C ARG A 74 14.98 13.71 -18.28
N GLU A 75 14.55 12.51 -18.64
CA GLU A 75 14.72 11.93 -19.97
C GLU A 75 13.40 11.34 -20.49
N PRO A 76 12.42 12.19 -20.86
CA PRO A 76 11.06 11.74 -21.18
C PRO A 76 10.98 10.89 -22.46
N ASP A 77 11.93 11.09 -23.38
CA ASP A 77 11.97 10.46 -24.69
C ASP A 77 12.84 9.19 -24.72
N ASN A 78 13.50 8.86 -23.60
CA ASN A 78 14.34 7.69 -23.48
C ASN A 78 13.51 6.50 -22.92
N PRO A 79 13.27 5.42 -23.69
CA PRO A 79 12.56 4.25 -23.19
C PRO A 79 13.21 3.63 -21.95
N ARG A 80 14.54 3.70 -21.82
CA ARG A 80 15.26 3.16 -20.65
C ARG A 80 14.98 3.95 -19.38
N ALA A 81 14.59 5.22 -19.48
CA ALA A 81 14.27 6.05 -18.32
C ALA A 81 13.01 5.57 -17.58
N TYR A 82 12.14 4.79 -18.25
CA TYR A 82 10.93 4.22 -17.66
C TYR A 82 11.19 2.98 -16.80
N TYR A 83 12.43 2.47 -16.77
CA TYR A 83 12.84 1.36 -15.94
C TYR A 83 13.70 1.84 -14.77
N VAL A 84 13.32 1.45 -13.55
CA VAL A 84 14.07 1.71 -12.32
C VAL A 84 14.31 0.40 -11.59
N GLN A 85 15.59 0.08 -11.34
CA GLN A 85 15.99 -1.19 -10.69
C GLN A 85 15.45 -2.44 -11.41
N GLY A 86 15.27 -2.39 -12.73
CA GLY A 86 14.72 -3.48 -13.52
C GLY A 86 13.18 -3.59 -13.50
N GLU A 87 12.48 -2.71 -12.76
CA GLU A 87 11.02 -2.64 -12.75
C GLU A 87 10.53 -1.44 -13.58
N HIS A 88 9.50 -1.64 -14.41
CA HIS A 88 8.90 -0.57 -15.22
C HIS A 88 8.02 0.33 -14.35
N LEU A 89 8.04 1.65 -14.58
CA LEU A 89 7.25 2.63 -13.85
C LEU A 89 5.75 2.30 -13.83
N ALA A 90 5.20 1.82 -14.95
CA ALA A 90 3.80 1.39 -14.98
C ALA A 90 3.52 0.18 -14.07
N GLY A 91 4.48 -0.75 -13.91
CA GLY A 91 4.38 -1.86 -12.97
C GLY A 91 4.33 -1.39 -11.52
N LEU A 92 5.20 -0.45 -11.15
CA LEU A 92 5.19 0.20 -9.84
C LEU A 92 3.85 0.90 -9.56
N LEU A 93 3.32 1.61 -10.56
CA LEU A 93 2.01 2.29 -10.46
C LEU A 93 0.86 1.30 -10.28
N LEU A 94 0.88 0.17 -11.00
CA LEU A 94 -0.14 -0.88 -10.88
C LEU A 94 -0.13 -1.53 -9.49
N ARG A 95 1.06 -1.79 -8.92
CA ARG A 95 1.20 -2.34 -7.55
C ARG A 95 0.65 -1.41 -6.49
N LEU A 96 0.75 -0.10 -6.71
CA LEU A 96 0.19 0.94 -5.84
C LEU A 96 -1.28 1.26 -6.13
N GLY A 97 -1.93 0.54 -7.05
CA GLY A 97 -3.34 0.75 -7.41
C GLY A 97 -3.58 2.00 -8.27
N ARG A 98 -2.55 2.69 -8.74
CA ARG A 98 -2.61 3.94 -9.54
C ARG A 98 -2.77 3.63 -11.03
N ARG A 99 -3.87 2.96 -11.38
CA ARG A 99 -4.09 2.39 -12.73
C ARG A 99 -4.22 3.43 -13.84
N ARG A 100 -4.94 4.52 -13.58
CA ARG A 100 -5.11 5.62 -14.56
C ARG A 100 -3.77 6.20 -14.99
N GLU A 101 -2.87 6.36 -14.02
CA GLU A 101 -1.52 6.86 -14.29
C GLU A 101 -0.66 5.81 -14.96
N ALA A 102 -0.79 4.54 -14.58
CA ALA A 102 -0.11 3.44 -15.26
C ALA A 102 -0.50 3.37 -16.75
N ALA A 103 -1.79 3.52 -17.08
CA ALA A 103 -2.28 3.55 -18.45
C ALA A 103 -1.65 4.70 -19.25
N ALA A 104 -1.67 5.93 -18.72
CA ALA A 104 -1.05 7.08 -19.36
C ALA A 104 0.46 6.89 -19.60
N VAL A 105 1.16 6.26 -18.64
CA VAL A 105 2.59 5.93 -18.80
C VAL A 105 2.82 4.88 -19.88
N ILE A 106 1.96 3.85 -19.97
CA ILE A 106 2.03 2.81 -21.00
C ILE A 106 1.79 3.41 -22.39
N ASP A 107 0.79 4.27 -22.53
CA ASP A 107 0.47 4.91 -23.80
C ASP A 107 1.62 5.82 -24.26
N ARG A 108 2.21 6.58 -23.33
CA ARG A 108 3.40 7.39 -23.61
C ARG A 108 4.60 6.52 -23.98
N TYR A 109 4.87 5.46 -23.23
CA TYR A 109 5.95 4.53 -23.53
C TYR A 109 5.78 3.86 -24.91
N ALA A 110 4.55 3.47 -25.27
CA ALA A 110 4.24 2.90 -26.58
C ALA A 110 4.44 3.89 -27.73
N SER A 111 4.29 5.19 -27.47
CA SER A 111 4.60 6.23 -28.46
C SER A 111 6.10 6.43 -28.69
N LEU A 112 6.95 5.97 -27.77
CA LEU A 112 8.40 6.02 -27.92
C LEU A 112 8.84 4.85 -28.78
N GLY A 113 9.21 5.11 -30.04
CA GLY A 113 9.59 4.10 -31.05
C GLY A 113 10.80 3.20 -30.72
N GLY A 114 11.31 3.21 -29.47
CA GLY A 114 12.32 2.29 -28.95
C GLY A 114 11.77 1.24 -27.97
N ALA A 115 10.47 1.24 -27.68
CA ALA A 115 9.82 0.21 -26.88
C ALA A 115 9.61 -1.08 -27.69
N ARG A 116 9.88 -2.25 -27.09
CA ARG A 116 9.58 -3.53 -27.76
C ARG A 116 8.08 -3.82 -27.69
N GLU A 117 7.48 -4.25 -28.79
CA GLU A 117 6.05 -4.57 -28.87
C GLU A 117 5.62 -5.63 -27.82
N SER A 118 6.51 -6.60 -27.56
CA SER A 118 6.30 -7.62 -26.52
C SER A 118 6.22 -7.05 -25.10
N GLU A 119 6.98 -6.00 -24.80
CA GLU A 119 6.95 -5.32 -23.50
C GLU A 119 5.67 -4.50 -23.34
N ILE A 120 5.27 -3.77 -24.38
CA ILE A 120 4.02 -2.99 -24.39
C ILE A 120 2.83 -3.94 -24.18
N THR A 121 2.82 -5.07 -24.88
CA THR A 121 1.75 -6.08 -24.75
C THR A 121 1.72 -6.67 -23.34
N ALA A 122 2.87 -7.00 -22.76
CA ALA A 122 2.94 -7.49 -21.37
C ALA A 122 2.41 -6.45 -20.36
N LEU A 123 2.75 -5.17 -20.54
CA LEU A 123 2.27 -4.09 -19.68
C LEU A 123 0.75 -3.87 -19.81
N ARG A 124 0.20 -3.95 -21.03
CA ARG A 124 -1.25 -3.88 -21.28
C ARG A 124 -1.99 -5.06 -20.66
N GLU A 125 -1.44 -6.26 -20.74
CA GLU A 125 -2.02 -7.45 -20.10
C GLU A 125 -2.05 -7.30 -18.57
N LEU A 126 -0.97 -6.79 -17.96
CA LEU A 126 -0.93 -6.48 -16.54
C LEU A 126 -1.99 -5.44 -16.13
N LEU A 127 -2.20 -4.41 -16.95
CA LEU A 127 -3.26 -3.42 -16.75
C LEU A 127 -4.65 -4.07 -16.81
N MET A 128 -4.93 -4.89 -17.82
CA MET A 128 -6.21 -5.60 -17.95
C MET A 128 -6.48 -6.55 -16.77
N GLN A 129 -5.47 -7.27 -16.30
CA GLN A 129 -5.58 -8.14 -15.13
C GLN A 129 -5.90 -7.33 -13.87
N ALA A 130 -5.25 -6.18 -13.68
CA ALA A 130 -5.55 -5.29 -12.58
C ALA A 130 -7.01 -4.81 -12.65
N GLU A 131 -7.47 -4.36 -13.81
CA GLU A 131 -8.86 -3.92 -14.04
C GLU A 131 -9.88 -5.00 -13.68
N ARG A 132 -9.67 -6.24 -14.15
CA ARG A 132 -10.55 -7.39 -13.83
C ARG A 132 -10.65 -7.66 -12.33
N ARG A 133 -9.55 -7.53 -11.57
CA ARG A 133 -9.56 -7.73 -10.11
C ARG A 133 -10.42 -6.70 -9.38
N GLN A 134 -10.49 -5.46 -9.86
CA GLN A 134 -11.34 -4.43 -9.24
C GLN A 134 -12.81 -4.64 -9.56
N LYS A 135 -13.15 -5.02 -10.80
CA LYS A 135 -14.54 -5.34 -11.15
C LYS A 135 -15.12 -6.52 -10.37
N ARG A 136 -14.27 -7.41 -9.83
CA ARG A 136 -14.68 -8.54 -8.99
C ARG A 136 -14.71 -8.25 -7.50
N GLY A 137 -14.06 -7.18 -7.05
CA GLY A 137 -13.97 -6.80 -5.63
C GLY A 137 -14.81 -5.57 -5.26
N SER A 138 -15.58 -5.04 -6.21
CA SER A 138 -16.61 -4.00 -6.02
C SER A 138 -17.98 -4.63 -6.09
#